data_AF-A0A2V6J788-F1
#
_entry.id   AF-A0A2V6J788-F1
#
_cell.length_a   1.000
_cell.length_b   1.000
_cell.length_c   1.000
_cell.angle_alpha   90.00
_cell.angle_beta   90.00
_cell.angle_gamma   90.00
#
_symmetry.space_group_name_H-M   'P 1'
#
loop_
_entity.id
_entity.type
_entity.pdbx_description
1 polymer ?
#
loop_
_entity_poly.entity_id
_entity_poly.type
_entity_poly.pdbx_seq_one_letter_code
_entity_poly.pdbx_strand_id
1 'polypeptide(L)' 'MNRVVRASFFKRDPLTCARELIGTELIWGECSGVVVEVEAYAAIEDEA' A
#
# COMPACT_ATOMS: atom_id res chain seq x y z
N MET A 1 -15.15 -7.23 8.63
CA MET A 1 -14.87 -5.87 9.16
C MET A 1 -13.80 -5.23 8.28
N ASN A 2 -14.11 -4.12 7.60
CA ASN A 2 -13.07 -3.33 6.91
C ASN A 2 -12.34 -2.48 7.96
N ARG A 3 -11.03 -2.72 8.12
CA ARG A 3 -10.18 -2.03 9.09
C ARG A 3 -9.39 -0.94 8.35
N VAL A 4 -9.55 0.31 8.79
CA VAL A 4 -8.74 1.43 8.28
C VAL A 4 -7.26 1.14 8.51
N VAL A 5 -6.47 1.19 7.44
CA VAL A 5 -5.01 1.08 7.48
C VAL A 5 -4.46 2.36 8.11
N ARG A 6 -3.78 2.23 9.25
CA ARG A 6 -3.25 3.38 10.01
C ARG A 6 -1.85 3.76 9.55
N ALA A 7 -1.42 4.99 9.86
CA ALA A 7 -0.08 5.49 9.58
C ALA A 7 1.06 4.52 9.99
N SER A 8 0.90 3.78 11.10
CA SER A 8 1.89 2.80 11.55
C SER A 8 2.13 1.65 10.58
N PHE A 9 1.15 1.30 9.73
CA PHE A 9 1.30 0.31 8.68
C PHE A 9 2.34 0.75 7.63
N PHE A 10 2.41 2.05 7.32
CA PHE A 10 3.28 2.57 6.27
C PHE A 10 4.72 2.82 6.74
N LYS A 11 4.99 2.77 8.05
CA LYS A 11 6.32 3.00 8.62
C LYS A 11 7.15 1.71 8.69
N ARG A 12 7.32 1.07 7.54
CA ARG A 12 8.01 -0.22 7.36
C ARG A 12 8.79 -0.22 6.05
N ASP A 13 9.49 -1.31 5.76
CA ASP A 13 10.20 -1.45 4.49
C ASP A 13 9.22 -1.41 3.29
N PRO A 14 9.60 -0.79 2.16
CA PRO A 14 8.73 -0.64 1.00
C PRO A 14 8.20 -1.97 0.43
N LEU A 15 9.03 -3.02 0.44
CA LEU A 15 8.64 -4.35 -0.07
C LEU A 15 7.51 -4.96 0.74
N THR A 16 7.60 -4.94 2.08
CA THR A 16 6.55 -5.43 2.96
C THR A 16 5.30 -4.59 2.85
N CYS A 17 5.43 -3.26 2.81
CA CYS A 17 4.29 -2.35 2.61
C CYS A 17 3.55 -2.67 1.31
N ALA A 18 4.27 -2.75 0.18
CA ALA A 18 3.68 -3.03 -1.12
C ALA A 18 2.95 -4.38 -1.12
N ARG A 19 3.64 -5.46 -0.73
CA ARG A 19 3.06 -6.82 -0.70
C ARG A 19 1.76 -6.88 0.11
N GLU A 20 1.72 -6.24 1.28
CA GLU A 20 0.56 -6.28 2.16
C GLU A 20 -0.58 -5.34 1.77
N LEU A 21 -0.35 -4.43 0.81
CA LEU A 21 -1.41 -3.60 0.23
C LEU A 21 -2.25 -4.35 -0.80
N ILE A 22 -1.73 -5.41 -1.41
CA ILE A 22 -2.51 -6.24 -2.36
C ILE A 22 -3.74 -6.84 -1.66
N GLY A 23 -4.91 -6.66 -2.28
CA GLY A 23 -6.19 -7.10 -1.75
C GLY A 23 -6.84 -6.13 -0.76
N THR A 24 -6.17 -5.03 -0.40
CA THR A 24 -6.80 -3.95 0.37
C THR A 24 -7.70 -3.09 -0.51
N GLU A 25 -8.64 -2.37 0.11
CA GLU A 25 -9.53 -1.45 -0.60
C GLU A 25 -9.04 0.00 -0.41
N LEU A 26 -8.83 0.70 -1.53
CA LEU A 26 -8.63 2.13 -1.56
C LEU A 26 -9.99 2.80 -1.71
N ILE A 27 -10.34 3.68 -0.77
CA ILE A 27 -11.63 4.41 -0.75
C ILE A 27 -11.37 5.89 -0.98
N TRP A 28 -12.11 6.48 -1.91
CA TRP A 28 -12.10 7.92 -2.22
C TRP A 28 -13.53 8.43 -2.42
N GLY A 29 -14.11 9.01 -1.37
CA GLY A 29 -15.52 9.41 -1.36
C GLY A 29 -16.43 8.20 -1.58
N GLU A 30 -17.29 8.27 -2.60
CA GLU A 30 -18.18 7.17 -3.02
C GLU A 30 -17.50 6.17 -4.00
N CYS A 31 -16.23 6.41 -4.36
CA CYS A 31 -15.47 5.52 -5.24
C CYS A 31 -14.58 4.59 -4.40
N SER A 32 -14.54 3.31 -4.74
CA SER A 32 -13.58 2.38 -4.15
C SER A 32 -13.04 1.38 -5.17
N GLY A 33 -11.86 0.82 -4.86
CA GLY A 33 -11.22 -0.19 -5.68
C GLY A 33 -10.29 -1.08 -4.87
N VAL A 34 -10.20 -2.34 -5.27
CA VAL A 34 -9.23 -3.29 -4.68
C VAL A 34 -7.86 -3.03 -5.32
N VAL A 35 -6.84 -2.90 -4.48
CA VAL A 35 -5.45 -2.83 -4.94
C VAL A 35 -5.04 -4.20 -5.45
N VAL A 36 -4.85 -4.32 -6.76
CA VAL A 36 -4.48 -5.58 -7.43
C VAL A 36 -3.02 -5.64 -7.86
N GLU A 37 -2.34 -4.49 -7.87
CA GLU A 37 -0.96 -4.33 -8.28
C GLU A 37 -0.29 -3.23 -7.46
N VAL A 38 1.00 -3.41 -7.20
CA VAL A 38 1.86 -2.51 -6.41
C VAL A 38 3.29 -2.60 -6.91
N GLU A 39 4.03 -1.53 -6.72
CA GLU A 39 5.48 -1.48 -6.92
C GLU A 39 6.14 -0.97 -5.63
N ALA A 40 7.32 -1.49 -5.33
CA ALA A 40 8.11 -1.07 -4.18
C ALA A 40 9.40 -0.44 -4.69
N TYR A 41 9.67 0.77 -4.22
CA TYR A 41 10.88 1.53 -4.54
C TYR A 41 11.71 1.75 -3.29
N ALA A 42 13.01 1.55 -3.38
CA ALA A 42 13.93 1.96 -2.34
C ALA A 42 14.24 3.46 -2.47
N ALA A 43 14.28 4.19 -1.36
CA ALA A 43 14.58 5.62 -1.41
C ALA A 43 16.06 5.92 -1.76
N ILE A 44 16.93 4.91 -1.63
CA ILE A 44 18.36 4.98 -1.82
C ILE A 44 18.73 3.80 -2.72
N GLU A 45 19.55 4.06 -3.75
CA GLU A 45 20.06 3.04 -4.69
C GLU A 45 19.00 2.32 -5.53
N ASP A 46 17.82 2.95 -5.69
CA ASP A 46 16.84 2.55 -6.71
C ASP A 46 17.01 3.45 -7.94
N GLU A 47 17.31 2.85 -9.09
CA GLU A 47 17.57 3.56 -10.35
C GLU A 47 16.30 3.78 -11.19
N ALA A 48 15.18 3.17 -10.78
CA ALA A 48 13.92 3.20 -11.51
C ALA A 48 13.20 4.56 -11.44
#